data_AF-A0A429MT48-F1
#
_entry.id   AF-A0A429MT48-F1
#
_cell.length_a   1.000
_cell.length_b   1.000
_cell.length_c   1.000
_cell.angle_alpha   90.00
_cell.angle_beta   90.00
_cell.angle_gamma   90.00
#
_symmetry.space_group_name_H-M   'P 1'
#
loop_
_entity.id
_entity.type
_entity.pdbx_description
1 polymer ?
#
loop_
_entity_poly.entity_id
_entity_poly.type
_entity_poly.pdbx_seq_one_letter_code
_entity_poly.pdbx_strand_id
1 'polypeptide(L)' 'MLQDIGDQYPNGAINKEIIENFAATLEVTFPPEYVELISQHDGIYPEISSFDYVDTDGELNISTLELGGYLHEPRIEGMQ' A
#
# COMPACT_ATOMS: atom_id res chain seq x y z
N MET A 1 -17.18 10.46 4.99
CA MET A 1 -16.91 9.86 3.66
C MET A 1 -15.40 9.85 3.52
N LEU A 2 -14.75 8.69 3.64
CA LEU A 2 -13.35 8.60 3.24
C LEU A 2 -13.33 8.87 1.73
N GLN A 3 -12.60 9.91 1.33
CA GLN A 3 -12.26 10.11 -0.07
C GLN A 3 -11.41 8.92 -0.49
N ASP A 4 -11.77 8.32 -1.63
CA ASP A 4 -11.16 7.12 -2.17
C ASP A 4 -9.71 7.46 -2.56
N ILE A 5 -8.79 7.28 -1.61
CA ILE A 5 -7.39 7.70 -1.70
C ILE A 5 -6.53 6.71 -2.49
N GLY A 6 -7.12 5.69 -3.11
CA GLY A 6 -6.41 4.60 -3.77
C GLY A 6 -6.69 4.52 -5.26
N ASP A 7 -5.66 4.63 -6.09
CA ASP A 7 -5.78 4.19 -7.49
C ASP A 7 -5.86 2.65 -7.49
N GLN A 8 -6.98 2.11 -7.98
CA GLN A 8 -7.28 0.67 -7.91
C GLN A 8 -6.39 -0.12 -8.86
N TYR A 9 -5.19 -0.51 -8.43
CA TYR A 9 -4.41 -1.51 -9.16
C TYR A 9 -5.09 -2.88 -8.98
N PRO A 10 -5.35 -3.65 -10.05
CA PRO A 10 -6.18 -4.86 -10.01
C PRO A 10 -5.39 -6.07 -9.50
N ASN A 11 -4.72 -5.94 -8.35
CA ASN A 11 -4.18 -7.07 -7.62
C ASN A 11 -5.19 -7.34 -6.50
N GLY A 12 -5.88 -8.48 -6.58
CA GLY A 12 -7.21 -8.71 -5.99
C GLY A 12 -7.37 -8.55 -4.48
N ALA A 13 -8.55 -8.93 -3.98
CA ALA A 13 -8.87 -8.84 -2.56
C ALA A 13 -8.00 -9.79 -1.71
N ILE A 14 -7.50 -9.28 -0.58
CA ILE A 14 -6.78 -10.05 0.43
C ILE A 14 -7.77 -10.49 1.51
N ASN A 15 -7.71 -11.75 1.94
CA ASN A 15 -8.53 -12.23 3.06
C ASN A 15 -8.12 -11.54 4.37
N LYS A 16 -9.10 -10.95 5.08
CA LYS A 16 -8.93 -10.29 6.37
C LYS A 16 -8.20 -11.14 7.41
N GLU A 17 -8.42 -12.46 7.39
CA GLU A 17 -7.75 -13.39 8.31
C GLU A 17 -6.21 -13.35 8.15
N ILE A 18 -5.70 -13.15 6.93
CA ILE A 18 -4.26 -13.03 6.68
C ILE A 18 -3.71 -11.76 7.32
N ILE A 19 -4.45 -10.65 7.18
CA ILE A 19 -4.10 -9.34 7.73
C ILE A 19 -4.08 -9.38 9.26
N GLU A 20 -5.12 -9.97 9.87
CA GLU A 20 -5.26 -10.12 11.32
C GLU A 20 -4.18 -11.04 11.89
N ASN A 21 -3.87 -12.15 11.21
CA ASN A 21 -2.79 -13.05 11.60
C ASN A 21 -1.43 -12.33 11.56
N PHE A 22 -1.17 -11.52 10.53
CA PHE A 22 0.05 -10.72 10.45
C PHE A 22 0.15 -9.71 11.60
N ALA A 23 -0.94 -8.99 11.91
CA ALA A 23 -0.98 -8.07 13.04
C ALA A 23 -0.67 -8.79 14.37
N ALA A 24 -1.21 -10.00 14.55
CA ALA A 24 -0.92 -10.84 15.71
C ALA A 24 0.57 -11.24 15.81
N THR A 25 1.25 -11.52 14.69
CA THR A 25 2.70 -11.80 14.70
C THR A 25 3.55 -10.62 15.17
N LEU A 26 3.04 -9.40 15.01
CA LEU A 26 3.67 -8.16 15.45
C LEU A 26 3.19 -7.70 16.83
N GLU A 27 2.31 -8.46 17.48
CA GLU A 27 1.66 -8.09 18.76
C GLU A 27 0.93 -6.75 18.70
N VAL A 28 0.35 -6.41 17.54
CA VAL A 28 -0.46 -5.20 17.33
C VAL A 28 -1.88 -5.55 16.91
N THR A 29 -2.80 -4.61 17.09
CA THR A 29 -4.14 -4.67 16.53
C THR A 29 -4.32 -3.54 15.53
N PHE A 30 -4.56 -3.89 14.27
CA PHE A 30 -4.90 -2.88 13.28
C PHE A 30 -6.33 -2.37 13.46
N PRO A 31 -6.59 -1.08 13.19
CA PRO A 31 -7.95 -0.55 13.18
C PRO A 31 -8.85 -1.31 12.19
N PRO A 32 -10.12 -1.61 12.54
CA PRO A 32 -11.04 -2.33 11.64
C PRO A 32 -11.20 -1.66 10.27
N GLU A 33 -11.21 -0.33 10.23
CA GLU A 33 -11.32 0.46 9.01
C GLU A 33 -10.08 0.31 8.12
N TYR A 34 -8.91 0.14 8.72
CA TYR A 34 -7.67 -0.15 8.00
C TYR A 34 -7.72 -1.56 7.40
N VAL A 35 -8.12 -2.56 8.18
CA VAL A 35 -8.27 -3.96 7.70
C VAL A 35 -9.27 -4.04 6.55
N GLU A 36 -10.40 -3.34 6.63
CA GLU A 36 -11.37 -3.25 5.54
C GLU A 36 -10.73 -2.69 4.27
N LEU A 37 -10.03 -1.55 4.39
CA LEU A 37 -9.38 -0.88 3.27
C LEU A 37 -8.34 -1.78 2.60
N ILE A 38 -7.41 -2.38 3.35
CA ILE A 38 -6.36 -3.24 2.76
C ILE A 38 -6.88 -4.62 2.36
N SER A 39 -8.04 -5.07 2.84
CA SER A 39 -8.66 -6.32 2.35
C SER A 39 -9.19 -6.19 0.92
N GLN A 40 -9.49 -4.97 0.49
CA GLN A 40 -10.00 -4.69 -0.85
C GLN A 40 -8.88 -4.51 -1.88
N HIS A 41 -7.63 -4.34 -1.42
CA HIS A 41 -6.50 -3.98 -2.28
C HIS A 41 -5.20 -4.70 -1.86
N ASP A 42 -4.55 -5.42 -2.79
CA ASP A 42 -3.20 -5.97 -2.61
C ASP A 42 -2.10 -4.90 -2.79
N GLY A 43 -2.36 -3.71 -2.27
CA GLY A 43 -1.52 -2.52 -2.34
C GLY A 43 -2.34 -1.24 -2.46
N ILE A 44 -1.90 -0.16 -1.82
CA ILE A 44 -2.57 1.14 -1.85
C ILE A 44 -1.58 2.20 -2.31
N TYR A 45 -2.02 3.01 -3.28
CA TYR A 45 -1.31 4.20 -3.74
C TYR A 45 -2.16 5.42 -3.42
N PRO A 46 -1.66 6.37 -2.60
CA PRO A 46 -2.31 7.67 -2.47
C PRO A 46 -2.56 8.29 -3.86
N GLU A 47 -3.73 8.90 -4.07
CA GLU A 47 -4.05 9.62 -5.32
C GLU A 47 -2.96 10.64 -5.69
N ILE A 48 -2.32 11.24 -4.67
CA ILE A 48 -1.11 12.04 -4.81
C ILE A 48 0.00 11.31 -4.04
N SER A 49 0.67 10.37 -4.71
CA SER A 49 1.77 9.58 -4.14
C SER A 49 3.15 10.16 -4.43
N SER A 50 3.27 11.01 -5.46
CA SER A 50 4.53 11.66 -5.85
C SER A 50 4.57 13.10 -5.35
N PHE A 51 5.68 13.48 -4.73
CA PHE A 51 5.86 14.84 -4.22
C PHE A 51 7.30 15.32 -4.41
N ASP A 52 7.40 16.62 -4.69
CA ASP A 52 8.67 17.33 -4.84
C ASP A 52 9.11 17.88 -3.48
N TYR A 53 10.40 17.80 -3.19
CA TYR A 53 10.99 18.45 -2.01
C TYR A 53 12.40 18.95 -2.31
N VAL A 54 12.83 19.96 -1.55
CA VAL A 54 14.22 20.44 -1.57
C VAL A 54 14.92 19.85 -0.38
N ASP A 55 16.05 19.17 -0.62
CA ASP A 55 16.83 18.57 0.46
C ASP A 55 17.70 19.60 1.20
N THR A 56 18.50 19.13 2.15
CA THR A 56 19.37 19.99 2.97
C THR A 56 20.51 20.64 2.19
N ASP A 57 20.85 20.11 1.02
CA ASP A 57 21.89 20.64 0.14
C ASP A 57 21.33 21.64 -0.89
N GLY A 58 20.01 21.82 -0.92
CA GLY A 58 19.32 22.75 -1.82
C GLY A 58 18.91 22.11 -3.15
N GLU A 59 19.01 20.79 -3.27
CA GLU A 59 18.69 20.06 -4.50
C GLU A 59 17.20 19.69 -4.55
N LEU A 60 16.61 19.85 -5.73
CA LEU A 60 15.22 19.46 -5.99
C LEU A 60 15.16 17.95 -6.24
N ASN A 61 14.37 17.27 -5.42
CA ASN A 61 14.17 15.84 -5.47
C ASN A 61 12.69 15.51 -5.64
N ILE A 62 12.43 14.31 -6.19
CA ILE A 62 11.09 13.73 -6.32
C ILE A 62 11.09 12.43 -5.52
N SER A 63 10.06 12.19 -4.73
CA SER A 63 9.85 10.91 -4.05
C SER A 63 8.42 10.44 -4.21
N THR A 64 8.26 9.11 -4.18
CA THR A 64 6.97 8.44 -4.29
C THR A 64 6.72 7.62 -3.04
N LEU A 65 5.52 7.72 -2.47
CA LEU A 65 5.06 6.85 -1.39
C LEU A 65 4.18 5.73 -1.97
N GLU A 66 4.62 4.49 -1.79
CA GLU A 66 3.90 3.31 -2.23
C GLU A 66 3.73 2.34 -1.06
N LEU A 67 2.50 1.85 -0.84
CA LEU A 67 2.22 0.80 0.13
C LEU A 67 1.92 -0.48 -0.64
N GLY A 68 2.97 -1.21 -1.02
CA GLY A 68 2.84 -2.48 -1.74
C GLY A 68 2.22 -3.57 -0.86
N GLY A 69 1.29 -4.35 -1.43
CA GLY A 69 0.85 -5.62 -0.85
C GLY A 69 1.93 -6.70 -0.99
N TYR A 70 1.82 -7.74 -0.18
CA TYR A 70 2.78 -8.83 -0.15
C TYR A 70 2.28 -9.99 -1.02
N LEU A 71 2.71 -10.03 -2.29
CA LEU A 71 2.47 -11.20 -3.15
C LEU A 71 3.41 -12.35 -2.74
N HIS A 72 2.82 -13.49 -2.38
CA HIS A 72 3.57 -14.71 -2.06
C HIS A 72 4.19 -15.36 -3.32
N GLU A 73 3.72 -15.00 -4.52
CA GLU A 73 4.27 -15.47 -5.78
C GLU A 73 5.08 -14.35 -6.46
N PRO A 74 6.36 -14.62 -6.85
CA PRO A 74 7.16 -13.63 -7.55
C PRO A 74 6.48 -13.26 -8.87
N ARG A 75 6.30 -11.96 -9.12
CA ARG A 75 6.02 -11.46 -10.47
C ARG A 75 7.15 -11.91 -11.39
N ILE A 76 6.83 -12.65 -12.44
CA ILE A 76 7.77 -12.83 -13.56
C ILE A 76 7.81 -11.49 -14.28
N GLU A 77 8.79 -10.65 -13.95
CA GLU A 77 9.07 -9.43 -14.72
C GLU A 77 9.43 -9.82 -16.17
N GLY A 78 8.72 -9.26 -17.16
CA GLY A 78 9.13 -9.39 -18.57
C GLY A 78 8.06 -9.62 -19.63
N MET A 79 6.76 -9.55 -19.35
CA MET A 79 5.74 -9.54 -20.42
C MET A 79 5.25 -8.11 -20.68
N GLN A 80 5.95 -7.44 -21.61
CA GLN A 80 5.45 -6.27 -22.34
C GLN A 80 4.38 -6.67 -23.35
#